data_AF-K0RMH3-F1
#
_entry.id   AF-K0RMH3-F1
#
_cell.length_a   1.000
_cell.length_b   1.000
_cell.length_c   1.000
_cell.angle_alpha   90.00
_cell.angle_beta   90.00
_cell.angle_gamma   90.00
#
_symmetry.space_group_name_H-M   'P 1'
#
loop_
_entity.id
_entity.type
_entity.pdbx_description
1 polymer ?
#
loop_
_entity_poly.entity_id
_entity_poly.type
_entity_poly.pdbx_seq_one_letter_code
_entity_poly.pdbx_strand_id
1 'polypeptide(L)'
;MKELHHIVGLLLLLMVSFQVANGFLRPPRVFVPEDDGDVYGDDEDRRTEGKAGGCLSARKTWHFVHGLGGMSIFGLGAYQVHSGLGLFARRYAVTDWGDVYLGYIGWVAAVLLIGKAFVTWKHMRMRAVEREVQSMRRRELDPENELTNAQFETV
;
A
#
# COMPACT_ATOMS: atom_id res chain seq x y z
N MET A 1 -22.04 10.70 -24.92
CA MET A 1 -22.02 9.46 -24.12
C MET A 1 -21.22 8.37 -24.83
N LYS A 2 -21.62 7.90 -26.03
CA LYS A 2 -20.88 6.86 -26.79
C LYS A 2 -19.44 7.26 -27.14
N GLU A 3 -19.25 8.46 -27.70
CA GLU A 3 -17.91 8.97 -28.04
C GLU A 3 -16.98 9.02 -26.82
N LEU A 4 -17.49 9.55 -25.70
CA LEU A 4 -16.72 9.66 -24.47
C LEU A 4 -16.37 8.28 -23.89
N HIS A 5 -17.29 7.32 -23.92
CA HIS A 5 -17.02 5.92 -23.54
C HIS A 5 -15.92 5.31 -24.42
N HIS A 6 -15.94 5.50 -25.74
CA HIS A 6 -14.86 4.98 -26.60
C HIS A 6 -13.51 5.64 -26.34
N ILE A 7 -13.47 6.96 -26.17
CA ILE A 7 -12.24 7.71 -25.86
C ILE A 7 -11.64 7.23 -24.54
N VAL A 8 -12.45 7.11 -23.49
CA VAL A 8 -12.00 6.63 -22.19
C VAL A 8 -11.55 5.17 -22.25
N GLY A 9 -12.25 4.32 -23.02
CA GLY A 9 -11.86 2.94 -23.24
C GLY A 9 -10.50 2.80 -23.93
N LEU A 10 -10.23 3.63 -24.94
CA LEU A 10 -8.94 3.65 -25.63
C LEU A 10 -7.82 4.15 -24.71
N LEU A 11 -8.08 5.21 -23.94
CA LEU A 11 -7.14 5.72 -22.95
C LEU A 11 -6.82 4.65 -21.90
N LEU A 12 -7.84 3.96 -21.39
CA LEU A 12 -7.68 2.87 -20.43
C LEU A 12 -6.79 1.76 -20.99
N LEU A 13 -7.02 1.34 -22.23
CA LEU A 13 -6.20 0.31 -22.89
C LEU A 13 -4.73 0.74 -22.99
N LEU A 14 -4.48 1.99 -23.38
CA LEU A 14 -3.13 2.55 -23.45
C LEU A 14 -2.45 2.57 -22.07
N MET A 15 -3.17 3.04 -21.04
CA MET A 15 -2.66 3.11 -19.67
C MET A 15 -2.31 1.71 -19.12
N VAL A 16 -3.19 0.72 -19.32
CA VAL A 16 -2.93 -0.67 -18.90
C VAL A 16 -1.70 -1.21 -19.60
N SER A 17 -1.57 -0.99 -20.91
CA SER A 17 -0.42 -1.46 -21.69
C SER A 17 0.89 -0.85 -21.18
N PHE A 18 0.90 0.46 -20.91
CA PHE A 18 2.04 1.15 -20.33
C PHE A 18 2.36 0.66 -18.90
N GLN A 19 1.34 0.41 -18.08
CA GLN A 19 1.53 -0.07 -16.72
C GLN A 19 2.13 -1.47 -16.69
N VAL A 20 1.69 -2.37 -17.56
CA VAL A 20 2.24 -3.72 -17.71
C VAL A 20 3.70 -3.65 -18.17
N ALA A 21 3.98 -2.87 -19.22
CA ALA A 21 5.35 -2.68 -19.73
C ALA A 21 6.30 -2.07 -18.67
N ASN A 22 5.86 -1.03 -17.97
CA ASN A 22 6.64 -0.39 -16.90
C ASN A 22 6.77 -1.30 -15.65
N GLY A 23 5.83 -2.22 -15.45
CA GLY A 23 5.92 -3.31 -14.47
C GLY A 23 7.13 -4.21 -14.68
N PHE A 24 7.44 -4.53 -15.95
CA PHE A 24 8.62 -5.33 -16.31
C PHE A 24 9.94 -4.59 -16.12
N LEU A 25 9.94 -3.25 -16.21
CA LEU A 25 11.11 -2.40 -16.02
C LEU A 25 11.40 -2.05 -14.55
N ARG A 26 10.89 -2.87 -13.61
CA ARG A 26 11.07 -2.64 -12.18
C ARG A 26 12.56 -2.52 -11.82
N PRO A 27 12.99 -1.43 -11.15
CA PRO A 27 14.39 -1.26 -10.75
C PRO A 27 14.89 -2.45 -9.91
N PRO A 28 16.10 -2.99 -10.18
CA PRO A 28 16.64 -4.15 -9.48
C PRO A 28 16.83 -3.87 -7.99
N ARG A 29 16.68 -4.91 -7.17
CA ARG A 29 17.00 -4.85 -5.73
C ARG A 29 18.51 -4.70 -5.60
N VAL A 30 18.98 -3.61 -5.00
CA VAL A 30 20.38 -3.56 -4.51
C VAL A 30 20.41 -4.45 -3.27
N PHE A 31 20.94 -5.66 -3.41
CA PHE A 31 21.26 -6.51 -2.28
C PHE A 31 22.44 -5.87 -1.57
N VAL A 32 22.19 -5.25 -0.43
CA VAL A 32 23.27 -4.97 0.53
C VAL A 32 23.47 -6.29 1.27
N PRO A 33 24.64 -6.95 1.18
CA PRO A 33 24.93 -8.10 2.03
C PRO A 33 24.82 -7.62 3.48
N GLU A 34 23.92 -8.24 4.25
CA GLU A 34 23.88 -8.07 5.70
C GLU A 34 25.17 -8.67 6.26
N ASP A 35 25.98 -7.83 6.91
CA ASP A 35 26.99 -8.32 7.84
C ASP A 35 26.26 -8.93 9.03
N ASP A 36 26.66 -10.13 9.40
CA ASP A 36 25.90 -11.09 10.20
C ASP A 36 25.46 -10.53 11.55
N GLY A 37 24.14 -10.41 11.75
CA GLY A 37 23.58 -10.01 13.03
C GLY A 37 22.08 -9.77 12.99
N ASP A 38 21.35 -10.69 13.62
CA ASP A 38 20.04 -10.49 14.25
C ASP A 38 18.75 -10.43 13.39
N VAL A 39 18.01 -11.56 13.51
CA VAL A 39 16.57 -11.63 13.85
C VAL A 39 15.56 -11.40 12.71
N TYR A 40 14.82 -12.47 12.42
CA TYR A 40 13.55 -12.50 11.70
C TYR A 40 12.65 -11.30 12.05
N GLY A 41 12.50 -10.37 11.11
CA GLY A 41 11.64 -9.21 11.26
C GLY A 41 11.30 -8.58 9.92
N ASP A 42 10.02 -8.60 9.58
CA ASP A 42 9.37 -7.86 8.49
C ASP A 42 9.50 -6.33 8.70
N ASP A 43 10.71 -5.82 8.44
CA ASP A 43 11.05 -4.39 8.44
C ASP A 43 11.80 -4.02 7.15
N GLU A 44 11.21 -4.35 5.99
CA GLU A 44 11.77 -4.03 4.66
C GLU A 44 11.70 -2.53 4.28
N ASP A 45 11.61 -1.58 5.22
CA ASP A 45 11.51 -0.16 4.89
C ASP A 45 12.14 0.86 5.86
N ARG A 46 12.87 0.43 6.92
CA ARG A 46 13.32 1.37 7.97
C ARG A 46 14.83 1.55 8.16
N ARG A 47 15.70 0.96 7.33
CA ARG A 47 17.16 1.06 7.52
C ARG A 47 17.94 1.55 6.30
N THR A 48 17.45 2.58 5.62
CA THR A 48 18.22 3.27 4.55
C THR A 48 18.23 4.80 4.69
N GLU A 49 18.17 5.32 5.92
CA GLU A 49 18.33 6.76 6.20
C GLU A 49 19.77 7.16 6.60
N GLY A 50 20.76 6.26 6.45
CA GLY A 50 22.10 6.51 6.96
C GLY A 50 23.01 7.39 6.08
N LYS A 51 23.06 7.17 4.76
CA LYS A 51 24.09 7.78 3.90
C LYS A 51 23.67 7.89 2.43
N ALA A 52 22.76 8.80 2.12
CA ALA A 52 22.68 9.43 0.80
C ALA A 52 21.78 10.67 0.89
N GLY A 53 22.38 11.85 0.80
CA GLY A 53 21.62 13.09 0.71
C GLY A 53 20.67 13.08 -0.48
N GLY A 54 19.41 13.39 -0.23
CA GLY A 54 18.57 14.16 -1.17
C GLY A 54 17.95 13.43 -2.37
N CYS A 55 18.08 12.11 -2.55
CA CYS A 55 17.36 11.42 -3.61
C CYS A 55 16.35 10.43 -3.02
N LEU A 56 15.05 10.75 -3.10
CA LEU A 56 13.98 9.78 -2.90
C LEU A 56 14.34 8.53 -3.74
N SER A 57 14.60 7.41 -3.07
CA SER A 57 15.03 6.17 -3.74
C SER A 57 14.16 5.92 -4.96
N ALA A 58 14.75 5.83 -6.16
CA ALA A 58 14.04 5.69 -7.43
C ALA A 58 12.99 4.56 -7.39
N ARG A 59 13.24 3.55 -6.55
CA ARG A 59 12.32 2.44 -6.27
C ARG A 59 11.08 2.85 -5.45
N LYS A 60 11.22 3.71 -4.44
CA LYS A 60 10.06 4.27 -3.70
C LYS A 60 9.18 5.11 -4.61
N THR A 61 9.79 5.98 -5.42
CA THR A 61 9.08 6.77 -6.43
C THR A 61 8.38 5.88 -7.44
N TRP A 62 9.06 4.85 -7.97
CA TRP A 62 8.44 3.89 -8.88
C TRP A 62 7.27 3.14 -8.23
N HIS A 63 7.40 2.66 -6.98
CA HIS A 63 6.32 1.98 -6.27
C HIS A 63 5.11 2.89 -6.05
N PHE A 64 5.33 4.16 -5.69
CA PHE A 64 4.26 5.14 -5.55
C PHE A 64 3.56 5.42 -6.89
N VAL A 65 4.33 5.70 -7.95
CA VAL A 65 3.78 5.98 -9.29
C VAL A 65 3.05 4.77 -9.87
N HIS A 66 3.61 3.57 -9.73
CA HIS A 66 2.98 2.34 -10.22
C HIS A 66 1.70 2.02 -9.44
N GLY A 67 1.72 2.20 -8.12
CA GLY A 67 0.54 2.04 -7.27
C GLY A 67 -0.57 3.04 -7.60
N LEU A 68 -0.22 4.33 -7.74
CA LEU A 68 -1.14 5.38 -8.13
C LEU A 68 -1.71 5.14 -9.54
N GLY A 69 -0.87 4.74 -10.49
CA GLY A 69 -1.29 4.38 -11.84
C GLY A 69 -2.31 3.24 -11.85
N GLY A 70 -2.09 2.20 -11.04
CA GLY A 70 -3.02 1.08 -10.91
C GLY A 70 -4.36 1.49 -10.33
N MET A 71 -4.37 2.37 -9.33
CA MET A 71 -5.59 2.91 -8.75
C MET A 71 -6.41 3.71 -9.77
N SER A 72 -5.73 4.54 -10.57
CA SER A 72 -6.37 5.31 -11.65
C SER A 72 -6.97 4.41 -12.72
N ILE A 73 -6.25 3.36 -13.13
CA ILE A 73 -6.72 2.36 -14.10
C ILE A 73 -7.96 1.63 -13.56
N PHE A 74 -7.96 1.24 -12.28
CA PHE A 74 -9.12 0.63 -11.66
C PHE A 74 -10.35 1.55 -11.70
N GLY A 75 -10.20 2.83 -11.35
CA GLY A 75 -11.29 3.80 -11.39
C GLY A 75 -11.85 4.01 -12.82
N LEU A 76 -10.97 4.17 -13.81
CA LEU A 76 -11.35 4.28 -15.22
C LEU A 76 -12.01 3.00 -15.75
N GLY A 77 -11.55 1.83 -15.31
CA GLY A 77 -12.16 0.54 -15.62
C GLY A 77 -13.57 0.42 -15.05
N ALA A 78 -13.77 0.82 -13.80
CA ALA A 78 -15.09 0.85 -13.18
C ALA A 78 -16.05 1.78 -13.94
N TYR A 79 -15.58 2.97 -14.32
CA TYR A 79 -16.32 3.88 -15.18
C TYR A 79 -16.69 3.26 -16.54
N GLN A 80 -15.76 2.55 -17.19
CA GLN A 80 -16.03 1.93 -18.48
C GLN A 80 -17.10 0.85 -18.42
N VAL A 81 -17.10 0.03 -17.36
CA VAL A 81 -18.16 -0.97 -17.18
C VAL A 81 -19.50 -0.29 -16.91
N HIS A 82 -19.56 0.70 -16.01
CA HIS A 82 -20.79 1.45 -15.70
C HIS A 82 -21.39 2.10 -16.96
N SER A 83 -20.59 2.87 -17.68
CA SER A 83 -21.04 3.55 -18.90
C SER A 83 -21.39 2.57 -20.03
N GLY A 84 -20.66 1.45 -20.14
CA GLY A 84 -20.95 0.39 -21.10
C GLY A 84 -22.30 -0.30 -20.84
N LEU A 85 -22.61 -0.60 -19.58
CA LEU A 85 -23.91 -1.14 -19.17
C LEU A 85 -25.05 -0.18 -19.51
N GLY A 86 -24.89 1.12 -19.22
CA GLY A 86 -25.90 2.12 -19.58
C GLY A 86 -26.10 2.27 -21.10
N LEU A 87 -25.03 2.17 -21.89
CA LEU A 87 -25.13 2.16 -23.36
C LEU A 87 -25.84 0.91 -23.88
N PHE A 88 -25.55 -0.26 -23.30
CA PHE A 88 -26.21 -1.52 -23.62
C PHE A 88 -27.70 -1.46 -23.27
N ALA A 89 -28.05 -1.01 -22.07
CA ALA A 89 -29.42 -0.86 -21.59
C ALA A 89 -30.26 0.02 -22.53
N ARG A 90 -29.71 1.17 -22.94
CA ARG A 90 -30.34 2.07 -23.91
C ARG A 90 -30.47 1.47 -25.31
N ARG A 91 -29.51 0.64 -25.74
CA ARG A 91 -29.51 0.02 -27.07
C ARG A 91 -30.60 -1.04 -27.22
N TYR A 92 -30.82 -1.81 -26.16
CA TYR A 92 -31.72 -2.96 -26.16
C TYR A 92 -33.02 -2.73 -25.37
N ALA A 93 -33.24 -1.50 -24.87
CA ALA A 93 -34.41 -1.12 -24.06
C ALA A 93 -34.60 -2.04 -22.83
N VAL A 94 -33.50 -2.38 -22.17
CA VAL A 94 -33.49 -3.20 -20.95
C VAL A 94 -33.13 -2.35 -19.72
N THR A 95 -33.34 -2.90 -18.54
CA THR A 95 -32.96 -2.26 -17.26
C THR A 95 -31.47 -1.97 -17.20
N ASP A 96 -31.11 -0.77 -16.73
CA ASP A 96 -29.72 -0.38 -16.49
C ASP A 96 -29.25 -0.92 -15.13
N TRP A 97 -28.21 -1.74 -15.16
CA TRP A 97 -27.58 -2.33 -13.96
C TRP A 97 -26.32 -1.59 -13.53
N GLY A 98 -25.98 -0.47 -14.17
CA GLY A 98 -24.77 0.30 -13.89
C GLY A 98 -24.63 0.68 -12.42
N ASP A 99 -25.67 1.27 -11.82
CA ASP A 99 -25.58 1.76 -10.43
C ASP A 99 -25.48 0.61 -9.42
N VAL A 100 -26.14 -0.52 -9.69
CA VAL A 100 -26.00 -1.75 -8.90
C VAL A 100 -24.57 -2.27 -8.98
N TYR A 101 -23.97 -2.25 -10.18
CA TYR A 101 -22.58 -2.62 -10.39
C TYR A 101 -21.63 -1.70 -9.60
N LEU A 102 -21.83 -0.38 -9.60
CA LEU A 102 -21.01 0.56 -8.82
C LEU A 102 -21.14 0.29 -7.31
N GLY A 103 -22.36 0.06 -6.84
CA GLY A 103 -22.61 -0.32 -5.44
C GLY A 103 -21.86 -1.59 -5.05
N TYR A 104 -21.90 -2.62 -5.91
CA TYR A 104 -21.19 -3.88 -5.68
C TYR A 104 -19.67 -3.71 -5.63
N ILE A 105 -19.08 -3.03 -6.61
CA ILE A 105 -17.63 -2.79 -6.63
C ILE A 105 -17.19 -1.94 -5.44
N GLY A 106 -17.96 -0.91 -5.09
CA GLY A 106 -17.72 -0.09 -3.91
C GLY A 106 -17.75 -0.90 -2.61
N TRP A 107 -18.72 -1.82 -2.48
CA TRP A 107 -18.81 -2.72 -1.35
C TRP A 107 -17.60 -3.67 -1.26
N VAL A 108 -17.20 -4.30 -2.37
CA VAL A 108 -16.00 -5.16 -2.40
C VAL A 108 -14.75 -4.37 -2.01
N ALA A 109 -14.56 -3.17 -2.56
CA ALA A 109 -13.44 -2.30 -2.22
C ALA A 109 -13.43 -1.94 -0.73
N ALA A 110 -14.59 -1.62 -0.15
CA ALA A 110 -14.73 -1.32 1.27
C ALA A 110 -14.31 -2.52 2.16
N VAL A 111 -14.76 -3.73 1.82
CA VAL A 111 -14.37 -4.95 2.55
C VAL A 111 -12.85 -5.16 2.51
N LEU A 112 -12.22 -4.98 1.35
CA LEU A 112 -10.77 -5.11 1.22
C LEU A 112 -10.01 -4.05 2.04
N LEU A 113 -10.47 -2.80 2.02
CA LEU A 113 -9.84 -1.70 2.77
C LEU A 113 -9.99 -1.90 4.29
N ILE A 114 -11.19 -2.28 4.75
CA ILE A 114 -11.44 -2.59 6.16
C ILE A 114 -10.59 -3.78 6.60
N GLY A 115 -10.54 -4.85 5.80
CA GLY A 115 -9.71 -6.02 6.07
C GLY A 115 -8.23 -5.65 6.19
N LYS A 116 -7.71 -4.85 5.26
CA LYS A 116 -6.33 -4.36 5.30
C LYS A 116 -6.07 -3.50 6.55
N ALA A 117 -6.95 -2.54 6.84
CA ALA A 117 -6.83 -1.68 8.01
C ALA A 117 -6.82 -2.48 9.32
N PHE A 118 -7.70 -3.48 9.43
CA PHE A 118 -7.78 -4.37 10.58
C PHE A 118 -6.49 -5.19 10.77
N VAL A 119 -5.96 -5.77 9.69
CA VAL A 119 -4.69 -6.52 9.73
C VAL A 119 -3.54 -5.60 10.12
N THR A 120 -3.44 -4.42 9.52
CA THR A 120 -2.42 -3.42 9.88
C THR A 120 -2.51 -3.00 11.35
N TRP A 121 -3.71 -2.72 11.84
CA TRP A 121 -3.94 -2.38 13.25
C TRP A 121 -3.53 -3.51 14.19
N LYS A 122 -3.88 -4.76 13.85
CA LYS A 122 -3.47 -5.94 14.61
C LYS A 122 -1.96 -6.08 14.67
N HIS A 123 -1.25 -5.91 13.55
CA HIS A 123 0.21 -5.94 13.52
C HIS A 123 0.83 -4.83 14.36
N MET A 124 0.30 -3.60 14.29
CA MET A 124 0.79 -2.49 15.13
C MET A 124 0.62 -2.80 16.61
N ARG A 125 -0.51 -3.37 17.01
CA ARG A 125 -0.76 -3.77 18.40
C ARG A 125 0.20 -4.86 18.87
N MET A 126 0.46 -5.89 18.05
CA MET A 126 1.42 -6.94 18.37
C MET A 126 2.84 -6.39 18.56
N ARG A 127 3.30 -5.53 17.63
CA ARG A 127 4.61 -4.87 17.73
C ARG A 127 4.72 -3.97 18.97
N ALA A 128 3.62 -3.35 19.42
CA ALA A 128 3.61 -2.55 20.64
C ALA A 128 3.80 -3.43 21.90
N VAL A 129 3.08 -4.55 21.96
CA VAL A 129 3.22 -5.53 23.06
C VAL A 129 4.62 -6.15 23.09
N GLU A 130 5.18 -6.51 21.94
CA GLU A 130 6.55 -7.04 21.86
C GLU A 130 7.59 -6.05 22.40
N ARG A 131 7.46 -4.76 22.07
CA ARG A 131 8.35 -3.72 22.61
C ARG A 131 8.21 -3.55 24.12
N GLU A 132 7.00 -3.66 24.65
CA GLU A 132 6.75 -3.58 26.09
C GLU A 132 7.35 -4.79 26.82
N VAL A 133 7.20 -5.99 26.27
CA VAL A 133 7.84 -7.20 26.83
C VAL A 133 9.36 -7.11 26.78
N GLN A 134 9.93 -6.60 25.67
CA GLN A 134 11.38 -6.38 25.56
C GLN A 134 11.90 -5.33 26.55
N SER A 135 11.14 -4.25 26.81
CA SER A 135 11.53 -3.24 27.78
C SER A 135 11.48 -3.78 29.21
N MET A 136 10.44 -4.55 29.58
CA MET A 136 10.36 -5.21 30.88
C MET A 136 11.52 -6.20 31.08
N ARG A 137 11.80 -7.06 30.10
CA ARG A 137 12.94 -7.99 30.16
C ARG A 137 14.28 -7.25 30.31
N ARG A 138 14.46 -6.12 29.61
CA ARG A 138 15.67 -5.30 29.73
C ARG A 138 15.84 -4.74 31.15
N ARG A 139 14.76 -4.24 31.76
CA ARG A 139 14.77 -3.73 33.14
C ARG A 139 15.11 -4.81 34.16
N GLU A 140 14.58 -6.02 33.96
CA GLU A 140 14.85 -7.16 34.84
C GLU A 140 16.31 -7.63 34.76
N LEU A 141 16.95 -7.53 33.59
CA LEU A 141 18.34 -7.92 33.36
C LEU A 141 19.37 -6.88 33.85
N ASP A 142 18.98 -5.62 34.03
CA ASP A 142 19.89 -4.52 34.40
C ASP A 142 19.31 -3.60 35.50
N PRO A 143 19.04 -4.12 36.71
CA PRO A 143 18.44 -3.35 37.79
C PRO A 143 19.36 -2.26 38.35
N GLU A 144 20.70 -2.45 38.30
CA GLU A 144 21.67 -1.50 38.87
C GLU A 144 21.74 -0.17 38.10
N ASN A 145 21.47 -0.21 36.79
CA ASN A 145 21.51 0.94 35.90
C ASN A 145 20.23 1.80 35.99
N GLU A 146 19.08 1.22 36.39
CA GLU A 146 17.88 2.01 36.74
C GLU A 146 18.01 2.69 38.09
N LEU A 147 18.61 2.03 39.09
CA LEU A 147 18.86 2.61 40.42
C LEU A 147 19.81 3.81 40.36
N THR A 148 20.87 3.72 39.56
CA THR A 148 21.80 4.85 39.37
C THR A 148 21.12 6.03 38.66
N ASN A 149 20.40 5.82 37.56
CA ASN A 149 19.69 6.91 36.87
C ASN A 149 18.63 7.59 37.76
N ALA A 150 17.87 6.83 38.55
CA ALA A 150 16.87 7.38 39.47
C ALA A 150 17.50 8.21 40.61
N GLN A 151 18.68 7.84 41.09
CA GLN A 151 19.40 8.65 42.08
C GLN A 151 19.89 9.99 41.52
N PHE A 152 20.31 10.03 40.25
CA PHE A 152 20.77 11.27 39.61
C PHE A 152 19.64 12.26 39.27
N GLU A 153 18.38 11.83 39.10
CA GLU A 153 17.25 12.73 38.84
C GLU A 153 16.70 13.44 40.11
N THR A 154 17.10 13.00 41.31
CA THR A 154 16.59 13.54 42.59
C THR A 154 17.47 14.62 43.25
N VAL A 155 18.54 15.05 42.58
CA VAL A 155 19.48 16.10 43.03
C VAL A 155 19.32 17.35 42.18
#